data_AF-A0A3A9VT97-F1
#
_entry.id   AF-A0A3A9VT97-F1
#
_cell.length_a   1.000
_cell.length_b   1.000
_cell.length_c   1.000
_cell.angle_alpha   90.00
_cell.angle_beta   90.00
_cell.angle_gamma   90.00
#
_symmetry.space_group_name_H-M   'P 1'
#
loop_
_entity.id
_entity.type
_entity.pdbx_description
1 polymer ?
#
loop_
_entity_poly.entity_id
_entity_poly.type
_entity_poly.pdbx_seq_one_letter_code
_entity_poly.pdbx_strand_id
1 'polypeptide(L)'
;MAVQAQADILDGAHRLKYVRDFLVGLENCQTQCAFFDFCRGAQAANRYFENGSLTTTETNYCRVSRQALVTALSTLATTEKEPAA
;
A
#
# COMPACT_ATOMS: atom_id res chain seq x y z
N MET A 1 34.55 -0.63 11.18
CA MET A 1 34.51 -1.93 10.48
C MET A 1 33.12 -2.61 10.51
N ALA A 2 32.24 -2.36 11.49
CA ALA A 2 30.89 -2.96 11.49
C ALA A 2 29.90 -2.39 10.45
N VAL A 3 30.11 -1.14 9.99
CA VAL A 3 29.20 -0.45 9.05
C VAL A 3 29.29 -1.01 7.62
N GLN A 4 30.46 -1.51 7.20
CA GLN A 4 30.66 -2.00 5.83
C GLN A 4 29.80 -3.24 5.54
N ALA A 5 29.79 -4.20 6.47
CA ALA A 5 29.00 -5.42 6.34
C ALA A 5 27.47 -5.15 6.23
N GLN A 6 26.98 -4.05 6.81
CA GLN A 6 25.58 -3.65 6.72
C GLN A 6 25.26 -3.04 5.35
N ALA A 7 26.16 -2.22 4.81
CA ALA A 7 26.02 -1.67 3.47
C ALA A 7 25.97 -2.77 2.40
N ASP A 8 26.83 -3.78 2.52
CA ASP A 8 26.88 -4.91 1.57
C ASP A 8 25.57 -5.74 1.59
N ILE A 9 24.94 -5.89 2.77
CA ILE A 9 23.63 -6.56 2.90
C ILE A 9 22.53 -5.74 2.21
N LEU A 10 22.54 -4.42 2.39
CA LEU A 10 21.54 -3.53 1.79
C LEU A 10 21.70 -3.42 0.28
N ASP A 11 22.93 -3.38 -0.23
CA ASP A 11 23.23 -3.35 -1.67
C ASP A 11 22.56 -4.54 -2.39
N GLY A 12 22.56 -5.72 -1.76
CA GLY A 12 21.93 -6.92 -2.31
C GLY A 12 20.43 -7.07 -2.09
N ALA A 13 19.80 -6.22 -1.28
CA ALA A 13 18.43 -6.45 -0.82
C ALA A 13 17.41 -6.48 -1.97
N HIS A 14 17.60 -5.68 -3.01
CA HIS A 14 16.74 -5.63 -4.19
C HIS A 14 16.64 -6.98 -4.94
N ARG A 15 17.61 -7.89 -4.74
CA ARG A 15 17.61 -9.23 -5.35
C ARG A 15 16.72 -10.21 -4.60
N LEU A 16 16.35 -9.92 -3.35
CA LEU A 16 15.54 -10.80 -2.52
C LEU A 16 14.13 -10.92 -3.10
N LYS A 17 13.63 -12.16 -3.18
CA LYS A 17 12.32 -12.46 -3.78
C LYS A 17 11.20 -11.62 -3.18
N TYR A 18 11.16 -11.49 -1.85
CA TYR A 18 10.10 -10.73 -1.19
C TYR A 18 10.13 -9.23 -1.54
N VAL A 19 11.32 -8.65 -1.75
CA VAL A 19 11.46 -7.24 -2.17
C VAL A 19 10.94 -7.10 -3.59
N ARG A 20 11.36 -7.98 -4.50
CA ARG A 20 10.91 -7.97 -5.89
C ARG A 20 9.40 -8.16 -6.03
N ASP A 21 8.84 -9.16 -5.35
CA ASP A 21 7.40 -9.44 -5.39
C ASP A 21 6.58 -8.26 -4.84
N PHE A 22 7.07 -7.63 -3.76
CA PHE A 22 6.42 -6.45 -3.21
C PHE A 22 6.49 -5.25 -4.15
N LEU A 23 7.62 -5.01 -4.81
CA LEU A 23 7.75 -3.92 -5.80
C LEU A 23 6.79 -4.13 -6.98
N VAL A 24 6.66 -5.34 -7.51
CA VAL A 24 5.66 -5.67 -8.53
C VAL A 24 4.24 -5.40 -8.03
N GLY A 25 3.92 -5.87 -6.83
CA GLY A 25 2.61 -5.57 -6.23
C GLY A 25 2.38 -4.07 -5.99
N LEU A 26 3.43 -3.32 -5.69
CA LEU A 26 3.36 -1.89 -5.43
C LEU A 26 3.13 -1.10 -6.73
N GLU A 27 3.85 -1.44 -7.79
CA GLU A 27 3.65 -0.88 -9.15
C GLU A 27 2.23 -1.14 -9.64
N ASN A 28 1.74 -2.38 -9.53
CA ASN A 28 0.36 -2.70 -9.91
C ASN A 28 -0.65 -1.93 -9.07
N CYS A 29 -0.40 -1.75 -7.76
CA CYS A 29 -1.26 -0.96 -6.89
C CYS A 29 -1.29 0.51 -7.32
N GLN A 30 -0.13 1.09 -7.69
CA GLN A 30 -0.01 2.44 -8.20
C GLN A 30 -0.80 2.66 -9.49
N THR A 31 -0.81 1.69 -10.40
CA THR A 31 -1.48 1.83 -11.70
C THR A 31 -3.01 1.68 -11.63
N GLN A 32 -3.55 0.95 -10.63
CA GLN A 32 -4.97 0.57 -10.64
C GLN A 32 -5.79 0.97 -9.41
N CYS A 33 -5.15 1.31 -8.29
CA CYS A 33 -5.87 1.63 -7.05
C CYS A 33 -6.23 3.12 -7.00
N ALA A 34 -7.52 3.43 -7.00
CA ALA A 34 -8.03 4.81 -6.87
C ALA A 34 -7.60 5.52 -5.56
N PHE A 35 -7.15 4.77 -4.56
CA PHE A 35 -6.72 5.29 -3.26
C PHE A 35 -5.20 5.37 -3.10
N PHE A 36 -4.42 5.08 -4.16
CA PHE A 36 -2.97 5.00 -4.06
C PHE A 36 -2.32 6.31 -3.62
N ASP A 37 -2.82 7.46 -4.09
CA ASP A 37 -2.25 8.76 -3.71
C ASP A 37 -2.37 9.07 -2.22
N PHE A 38 -3.34 8.46 -1.54
CA PHE A 38 -3.49 8.55 -0.09
C PHE A 38 -2.65 7.51 0.66
N CYS A 39 -2.71 6.23 0.26
CA CYS A 39 -2.15 5.14 1.07
C CYS A 39 -0.75 4.66 0.63
N ARG A 40 -0.30 5.03 -0.57
CA ARG A 40 0.98 4.65 -1.19
C ARG A 40 1.28 3.15 -1.15
N GLY A 41 0.25 2.32 -1.25
CA GLY A 41 0.38 0.86 -1.31
C GLY A 41 0.35 0.12 0.03
N ALA A 42 0.13 0.81 1.16
CA ALA A 42 -0.05 0.24 2.49
C ALA A 42 1.06 -0.77 2.88
N GLN A 43 0.74 -1.82 3.66
CA GLN A 43 1.75 -2.68 4.28
C GLN A 43 1.99 -3.99 3.50
N ALA A 44 3.27 -4.34 3.31
CA ALA A 44 3.68 -5.60 2.71
C ALA A 44 3.23 -6.83 3.53
N ALA A 45 3.36 -6.75 4.86
CA ALA A 45 2.99 -7.85 5.76
C ALA A 45 1.53 -8.28 5.56
N ASN A 46 0.62 -7.31 5.46
CA ASN A 46 -0.81 -7.58 5.27
C ASN A 46 -1.08 -8.30 3.94
N ARG A 47 -0.40 -7.94 2.85
CA ARG A 47 -0.53 -8.65 1.57
C ARG A 47 -0.15 -10.13 1.70
N TYR A 48 0.95 -10.41 2.39
CA TYR A 48 1.42 -11.79 2.58
C TYR A 48 0.53 -12.58 3.54
N PHE A 49 0.22 -12.04 4.72
CA PHE A 49 -0.53 -12.78 5.74
C PHE A 49 -2.02 -12.92 5.41
N GLU A 50 -2.61 -11.96 4.68
CA GLU A 50 -4.02 -12.04 4.28
C GLU A 50 -4.21 -12.85 2.98
N ASN A 51 -3.32 -12.67 1.99
CA ASN A 51 -3.53 -13.22 0.65
C ASN A 51 -2.49 -14.27 0.22
N GLY A 52 -1.47 -14.54 1.03
CA GLY A 52 -0.37 -15.45 0.69
C GLY A 52 0.59 -14.93 -0.38
N SER A 53 0.41 -13.70 -0.87
CA SER A 53 1.24 -13.12 -1.93
C SER A 53 1.46 -11.62 -1.77
N LEU A 54 2.72 -11.21 -1.88
CA LEU A 54 3.14 -9.80 -1.89
C LEU A 54 2.78 -9.07 -3.20
N THR A 55 2.45 -9.81 -4.27
CA THR A 55 2.07 -9.23 -5.56
C THR A 55 0.62 -8.74 -5.62
N THR A 56 -0.19 -9.07 -4.61
CA THR A 56 -1.60 -8.67 -4.52
C THR A 56 -1.73 -7.17 -4.23
N THR A 57 -2.81 -6.54 -4.70
CA THR A 57 -2.95 -5.07 -4.64
C THR A 57 -4.03 -4.58 -3.68
N GLU A 58 -4.78 -5.48 -3.07
CA GLU A 58 -5.81 -5.15 -2.10
C GLU A 58 -5.83 -6.18 -0.97
N THR A 59 -5.99 -5.70 0.25
CA THR A 59 -6.19 -6.52 1.45
C THR A 59 -7.37 -5.96 2.25
N ASN A 60 -7.86 -6.70 3.24
CA ASN A 60 -8.87 -6.21 4.18
C ASN A 60 -8.36 -4.99 4.97
N TYR A 61 -7.08 -4.94 5.34
CA TYR A 61 -6.48 -3.73 5.91
C TYR A 61 -6.59 -2.52 4.97
N CYS A 62 -6.35 -2.70 3.67
CA CYS A 62 -6.55 -1.62 2.69
C CYS A 62 -8.01 -1.13 2.72
N ARG A 63 -8.96 -2.06 2.67
CA ARG A 63 -10.40 -1.74 2.64
C ARG A 63 -10.85 -0.98 3.89
N VAL A 64 -10.52 -1.49 5.07
CA VAL A 64 -11.06 -0.97 6.33
C VAL A 64 -10.29 0.26 6.83
N SER A 65 -8.96 0.26 6.73
CA SER A 65 -8.14 1.32 7.33
C SER A 65 -7.73 2.43 6.37
N ARG A 66 -7.92 2.25 5.05
CA ARG A 66 -7.54 3.26 4.04
C ARG A 66 -8.72 3.69 3.20
N GLN A 67 -9.34 2.75 2.48
CA GLN A 67 -10.40 3.07 1.52
C GLN A 67 -11.65 3.58 2.23
N ALA A 68 -12.14 2.88 3.26
CA ALA A 68 -13.35 3.26 3.98
C ALA A 68 -13.27 4.67 4.59
N LEU A 69 -12.11 5.05 5.13
CA LEU A 69 -11.91 6.39 5.71
C LEU A 69 -11.94 7.49 4.64
N VAL A 70 -11.23 7.29 3.52
CA VAL A 70 -11.22 8.26 2.41
C VAL A 70 -12.62 8.38 1.80
N THR A 71 -13.31 7.26 1.59
CA THR A 71 -14.69 7.25 1.09
C THR A 71 -15.62 8.02 2.04
N ALA A 72 -15.59 7.71 3.34
CA ALA A 72 -16.45 8.37 4.31
C ALA A 72 -16.23 9.89 4.36
N LEU A 73 -14.96 10.33 4.38
CA LEU A 73 -14.63 11.75 4.35
C LEU A 73 -15.11 12.43 3.06
N SER A 74 -14.90 11.78 1.91
CA SER A 74 -15.30 12.31 0.62
C SER A 74 -16.83 12.46 0.53
N THR A 75 -17.58 11.49 1.03
CA THR A 75 -19.04 11.54 1.10
C THR A 75 -19.53 12.72 1.95
N LEU A 76 -18.98 12.89 3.16
CA LEU A 76 -19.36 14.01 4.03
C LEU A 76 -19.06 15.36 3.39
N ALA A 77 -17.88 15.51 2.77
CA ALA A 77 -17.49 16.75 2.10
C ALA A 77 -18.40 17.11 0.91
N THR A 78 -19.00 16.12 0.25
CA THR A 78 -20.01 16.35 -0.79
C THR A 78 -21.37 16.73 -0.21
N THR A 79 -21.79 16.11 0.90
CA THR A 79 -23.07 16.41 1.55
C THR A 79 -23.11 17.82 2.16
N GLU A 80 -22.02 18.29 2.78
CA GLU A 80 -21.95 19.65 3.33
C GLU A 80 -22.03 20.74 2.25
N LYS A 81 -21.64 20.41 1.01
CA LYS A 81 -21.63 21.34 -0.12
C LYS A 81 -23.01 21.54 -0.75
N GLU A 82 -23.95 20.64 -0.50
CA GLU A 82 -25.33 20.75 -0.97
C GLU A 82 -26.11 21.50 0.11
N PRO A 83 -26.38 22.82 -0.04
CA PRO A 83 -27.14 23.54 0.96
C PRO A 83 -28.52 22.88 1.04
N ALA A 84 -28.97 22.61 2.27
CA ALA A 84 -30.34 22.20 2.55
C ALA A 84 -31.30 23.13 1.80
N ALA A 85 -31.97 22.59 0.78
CA ALA A 85 -33.08 23.24 0.10
C ALA A 85 -34.28 23.35 1.05
#